data_AF-A0A1J5J7D5-F1
#
_entry.id   AF-A0A1J5J7D5-F1
#
_cell.length_a   1.000
_cell.length_b   1.000
_cell.length_c   1.000
_cell.angle_alpha   90.00
_cell.angle_beta   90.00
_cell.angle_gamma   90.00
#
_symmetry.space_group_name_H-M   'P 1'
#
loop_
_entity.id
_entity.type
_entity.pdbx_description
1 polymer ?
#
loop_
_entity_poly.entity_id
_entity_poly.type
_entity_poly.pdbx_seq_one_letter_code
_entity_poly.pdbx_strand_id
1 'polypeptide(L)'
;MGPDAPGLSASTITRLKADWWDDYERWSRRDLSARRYVYFWADGVYFSPRMDEDRQCMLVIIGADEWGNKDVLGLIDGFRESTQSWRELLLDLKRRGLEAAPKLAVGDGAMGFWAALHEVYGKTRVQRCWVHN
;
A
#
# COMPACT_ATOMS: atom_id res chain seq x y z
N MET A 1 -18.63 -2.94 26.60
CA MET A 1 -17.27 -2.44 26.93
C MET A 1 -16.93 -3.02 28.30
N GLY A 2 -15.77 -3.63 28.46
CA GLY A 2 -15.35 -4.23 29.74
C GLY A 2 -14.98 -3.16 30.78
N PRO A 3 -14.89 -3.54 32.07
CA PRO A 3 -14.62 -2.61 33.18
C PRO A 3 -13.23 -1.94 33.14
N ASP A 4 -12.31 -2.42 32.30
CA ASP A 4 -10.89 -2.01 32.30
C ASP A 4 -10.53 -0.85 31.33
N ALA A 5 -11.51 -0.15 30.75
CA ALA A 5 -11.25 0.95 29.81
C ALA A 5 -12.06 2.23 30.13
N PRO A 6 -11.82 2.90 31.27
CA PRO A 6 -12.63 4.03 31.77
C PRO A 6 -12.62 5.30 30.89
N GLY A 7 -11.92 5.30 29.74
CA GLY A 7 -11.91 6.39 28.76
C GLY A 7 -12.39 6.02 27.35
N LEU A 8 -12.67 4.73 27.06
CA LEU A 8 -13.17 4.30 25.75
C LEU A 8 -14.70 4.14 25.78
N SER A 9 -15.42 5.26 25.91
CA SER A 9 -16.85 5.28 25.60
C SER A 9 -17.07 5.01 24.11
N ALA A 10 -18.26 4.53 23.74
CA ALA A 10 -18.63 4.36 22.32
C ALA A 10 -18.47 5.67 21.54
N SER A 11 -18.85 6.81 22.14
CA SER A 11 -18.67 8.14 21.56
C SER A 11 -17.19 8.52 21.35
N THR A 12 -16.31 8.14 22.27
CA THR A 12 -14.87 8.39 22.14
C THR A 12 -14.28 7.56 21.00
N ILE A 13 -14.68 6.29 20.87
CA ILE A 13 -14.23 5.44 19.76
C ILE A 13 -14.70 6.01 18.42
N THR A 14 -15.96 6.43 18.30
CA THR A 14 -16.48 7.02 17.06
C THR A 14 -15.69 8.27 16.66
N ARG A 15 -15.39 9.16 17.61
CA ARG A 15 -14.61 10.37 17.35
C ARG A 15 -13.18 10.03 16.90
N LEU A 16 -12.49 9.13 17.60
CA LEU A 16 -11.14 8.70 17.22
C LEU A 16 -11.10 8.07 15.82
N LYS A 17 -12.12 7.28 15.46
CA LYS A 17 -12.22 6.73 14.11
C LYS A 17 -12.37 7.81 13.04
N ALA A 18 -13.12 8.87 13.31
CA ALA A 18 -13.24 9.99 12.38
C ALA A 18 -11.89 10.72 12.23
N ASP A 19 -11.21 11.00 13.35
CA ASP A 19 -9.89 11.64 13.33
C ASP A 19 -8.87 10.81 12.52
N TRP A 20 -8.85 9.48 12.72
CA TRP A 20 -7.98 8.57 11.96
C TRP A 20 -8.36 8.46 10.48
N TRP A 21 -9.65 8.59 10.16
CA TRP A 21 -10.09 8.61 8.78
C TRP A 21 -9.57 9.85 8.05
N ASP A 22 -9.63 11.01 8.70
CA ASP A 22 -9.08 12.25 8.16
C ASP A 22 -7.55 12.16 7.98
N ASP A 23 -6.84 11.56 8.94
CA ASP A 23 -5.40 11.29 8.83
C ASP A 23 -5.09 10.38 7.64
N TYR A 24 -5.87 9.31 7.47
CA TYR A 24 -5.74 8.38 6.36
C TYR A 24 -5.99 9.06 5.02
N GLU A 25 -7.03 9.88 4.91
CA GLU A 25 -7.33 10.63 3.69
C GLU A 25 -6.22 11.63 3.33
N ARG A 26 -5.69 12.34 4.32
CA ARG A 26 -4.54 13.24 4.11
C ARG A 26 -3.31 12.45 3.65
N TRP A 27 -3.00 11.35 4.33
CA TRP A 27 -1.85 10.52 4.00
C TRP A 27 -1.95 9.89 2.60
N SER A 28 -3.12 9.36 2.23
CA SER A 28 -3.37 8.71 0.94
C SER A 28 -3.30 9.67 -0.24
N ARG A 29 -3.48 10.98 -0.02
CA ARG A 29 -3.36 12.02 -1.05
C ARG A 29 -2.08 12.86 -0.95
N ARG A 30 -1.19 12.57 0.01
CA ARG A 30 0.03 13.37 0.24
C ARG A 30 0.93 13.39 -1.00
N ASP A 31 1.63 14.49 -1.17
CA ASP A 31 2.68 14.65 -2.19
C ASP A 31 3.89 13.76 -1.87
N LEU A 32 4.37 13.08 -2.90
CA LEU A 32 5.52 12.17 -2.88
C LEU A 32 6.71 12.73 -3.67
N SER A 33 6.57 13.90 -4.31
CA SER A 33 7.60 14.52 -5.16
C SER A 33 8.87 14.90 -4.42
N ALA A 34 8.79 15.12 -3.10
CA ALA A 34 9.91 15.53 -2.26
C ALA A 34 11.01 14.46 -2.09
N ARG A 35 10.74 13.20 -2.44
CA ARG A 35 11.68 12.08 -2.27
C ARG A 35 11.75 11.22 -3.51
N ARG A 36 12.95 10.72 -3.79
CA ARG A 36 13.17 9.71 -4.83
C ARG A 36 13.28 8.34 -4.20
N TYR A 37 12.29 7.50 -4.46
CA TYR A 37 12.28 6.12 -4.01
C TYR A 37 13.00 5.21 -5.01
N VAL A 38 14.03 4.51 -4.55
CA VAL A 38 14.90 3.68 -5.40
C VAL A 38 14.58 2.18 -5.30
N TYR A 39 13.90 1.75 -4.23
CA TYR A 39 13.42 0.38 -4.05
C TYR A 39 11.94 0.36 -3.71
N PHE A 40 11.18 -0.55 -4.32
CA PHE A 40 9.82 -0.89 -3.92
C PHE A 40 9.75 -2.33 -3.40
N TRP A 41 8.92 -2.55 -2.37
CA TRP A 41 8.41 -3.85 -1.97
C TRP A 41 6.89 -3.82 -2.11
N ALA A 42 6.35 -4.74 -2.89
CA ALA A 42 4.92 -4.90 -3.11
C ALA A 42 4.44 -6.22 -2.49
N ASP A 43 3.31 -6.16 -1.80
CA ASP A 43 2.74 -7.34 -1.16
C ASP A 43 1.20 -7.28 -1.11
N GLY A 44 0.58 -8.46 -1.13
CA GLY A 44 -0.85 -8.66 -0.95
C GLY A 44 -1.14 -9.19 0.46
N VAL A 45 -1.72 -8.35 1.32
CA VAL A 45 -2.03 -8.74 2.71
C VAL A 45 -3.47 -9.26 2.78
N TYR A 46 -3.62 -10.55 3.03
CA TYR A 46 -4.93 -11.20 3.13
C TYR A 46 -5.50 -11.08 4.55
N PHE A 47 -6.74 -10.62 4.63
CA PHE A 47 -7.51 -10.58 5.87
C PHE A 47 -8.67 -11.58 5.78
N SER A 48 -8.99 -12.20 6.91
CA SER A 48 -10.21 -12.99 7.06
C SER A 48 -11.13 -12.25 8.05
N PRO A 49 -11.78 -11.14 7.64
CA PRO A 49 -12.78 -10.51 8.47
C PRO A 49 -13.92 -11.51 8.70
N ARG A 50 -14.39 -11.62 9.95
CA ARG A 50 -15.38 -12.62 10.38
C ARG A 50 -16.78 -12.46 9.75
N MET A 51 -16.96 -11.54 8.79
CA MET A 51 -18.27 -11.09 8.29
C MET A 51 -18.45 -11.12 6.76
N ASP A 52 -17.42 -11.46 5.97
CA ASP A 52 -17.55 -11.60 4.50
C ASP A 52 -17.02 -12.94 4.03
N GLU A 53 -17.72 -13.58 3.07
CA GLU A 53 -17.29 -14.85 2.45
C GLU A 53 -16.10 -14.65 1.48
N ASP A 54 -15.88 -13.42 1.02
CA ASP A 54 -14.78 -13.07 0.13
C ASP A 54 -13.53 -12.65 0.92
N ARG A 55 -12.40 -13.32 0.65
CA ARG A 55 -11.09 -12.93 1.21
C ARG A 55 -10.72 -11.54 0.70
N GLN A 56 -10.79 -10.55 1.58
CA GLN A 56 -10.28 -9.21 1.30
C GLN A 56 -8.75 -9.24 1.29
N CYS A 57 -8.15 -8.76 0.20
CA CYS A 57 -6.71 -8.52 0.10
C CYS A 57 -6.46 -7.02 0.14
N MET A 58 -5.39 -6.59 0.80
CA MET A 58 -4.92 -5.20 0.69
C MET A 58 -3.59 -5.20 -0.03
N LEU A 59 -3.50 -4.38 -1.08
CA LEU A 59 -2.27 -4.21 -1.83
C LEU A 59 -1.47 -3.10 -1.18
N VAL A 60 -0.21 -3.38 -0.85
CA VAL A 60 0.66 -2.43 -0.17
C VAL A 60 1.94 -2.27 -0.97
N ILE A 61 2.40 -1.02 -1.11
CA ILE A 61 3.74 -0.70 -1.62
C ILE A 61 4.52 0.03 -0.53
N ILE A 62 5.66 -0.52 -0.14
CA ILE A 62 6.67 0.14 0.70
C ILE A 62 7.81 0.60 -0.21
N GLY A 63 8.24 1.85 -0.05
CA GLY A 63 9.38 2.42 -0.74
C GLY A 63 10.56 2.62 0.19
N ALA A 64 11.79 2.49 -0.32
CA ALA A 64 12.97 3.07 0.32
C ALA A 64 13.55 4.17 -0.56
N ASP A 65 13.83 5.31 0.04
CA ASP A 65 14.50 6.43 -0.62
C ASP A 65 16.01 6.18 -0.79
N GLU A 66 16.70 7.12 -1.44
CA GLU A 66 18.14 6.99 -1.71
C GLU A 66 19.04 7.06 -0.46
N TRP A 67 18.47 7.40 0.69
CA TRP A 67 19.14 7.38 1.99
C TRP A 67 18.78 6.13 2.81
N GLY A 68 17.92 5.26 2.28
CA GLY A 68 17.48 4.04 2.94
C GLY A 68 16.30 4.23 3.89
N ASN A 69 15.67 5.41 3.94
CA ASN A 69 14.47 5.59 4.75
C ASN A 69 13.29 4.90 4.09
N LYS A 70 12.54 4.12 4.86
CA LYS A 70 11.37 3.39 4.39
C LYS A 70 10.08 4.16 4.68
N ASP A 71 9.15 4.12 3.74
CA ASP A 71 7.81 4.68 3.89
C ASP A 71 6.78 3.79 3.18
N VAL A 72 5.56 3.72 3.71
CA VAL A 72 4.43 3.09 3.02
C VAL A 72 3.94 4.08 1.97
N LEU A 73 4.12 3.78 0.69
CA LEU A 73 3.80 4.72 -0.37
C LEU A 73 2.31 4.75 -0.69
N GLY A 74 1.69 3.58 -0.68
CA GLY A 74 0.28 3.46 -0.95
C GLY A 74 -0.29 2.12 -0.53
N LEU A 75 -1.60 2.13 -0.36
CA LEU A 75 -2.39 1.06 0.19
C LEU A 75 -3.78 1.17 -0.44
N ILE A 76 -4.27 0.09 -1.03
CA ILE A 76 -5.65 0.01 -1.52
C ILE A 76 -6.28 -1.33 -1.12
N ASP A 77 -7.59 -1.32 -0.96
CA ASP A 77 -8.42 -2.50 -0.90
C ASP A 77 -8.39 -3.20 -2.27
N GLY A 78 -7.70 -4.33 -2.33
CA GLY A 78 -7.70 -5.21 -3.47
C GLY A 78 -8.80 -6.23 -3.33
N PHE A 79 -9.90 -6.09 -4.07
CA PHE A 79 -10.88 -7.17 -4.16
C PHE A 79 -10.23 -8.47 -4.67
N ARG A 80 -9.16 -8.35 -5.49
CA ARG A 80 -8.20 -9.40 -5.89
C ARG A 80 -6.83 -8.76 -6.26
N GLU A 81 -5.74 -9.52 -6.22
CA GLU A 81 -4.42 -9.12 -6.77
C GLU A 81 -4.39 -9.07 -8.31
N SER A 82 -5.32 -8.30 -8.88
CA SER A 82 -5.43 -8.13 -10.32
C SER A 82 -4.38 -7.13 -10.84
N THR A 83 -3.98 -7.29 -12.10
CA THR A 83 -3.15 -6.30 -12.80
C THR A 83 -3.79 -4.90 -12.73
N GLN A 84 -5.11 -4.80 -12.85
CA GLN A 84 -5.82 -3.53 -12.83
C GLN A 84 -5.68 -2.82 -11.47
N SER A 85 -5.87 -3.55 -10.36
CA SER A 85 -5.72 -2.99 -9.01
C SER A 85 -4.30 -2.49 -8.75
N TRP A 86 -3.28 -3.28 -9.12
CA TRP A 86 -1.89 -2.85 -9.01
C TRP A 86 -1.58 -1.63 -9.89
N ARG A 87 -2.14 -1.57 -11.10
CA ARG A 87 -1.98 -0.45 -12.02
C ARG A 87 -2.60 0.82 -11.46
N GLU A 88 -3.79 0.74 -10.88
CA GLU A 88 -4.45 1.86 -10.22
C GLU A 88 -3.60 2.42 -9.09
N LEU A 89 -3.08 1.55 -8.21
CA LEU A 89 -2.18 1.94 -7.13
C LEU A 89 -0.91 2.63 -7.68
N LEU A 90 -0.23 2.02 -8.67
CA LEU A 90 1.00 2.57 -9.23
C LEU A 90 0.77 3.93 -9.94
N LEU A 91 -0.34 4.08 -10.66
CA LEU A 91 -0.73 5.34 -11.29
C LEU A 91 -1.12 6.40 -10.26
N ASP A 92 -1.73 6.03 -9.14
CA ASP A 92 -1.97 6.93 -8.03
C ASP A 92 -0.66 7.48 -7.44
N LEU A 93 0.31 6.62 -7.16
CA LEU A 93 1.63 7.05 -6.69
C LEU A 93 2.29 8.02 -7.66
N LYS A 94 2.19 7.75 -8.96
CA LYS A 94 2.72 8.63 -10.01
C LYS A 94 2.03 10.00 -10.00
N ARG A 95 0.69 10.02 -9.97
CA ARG A 95 -0.10 11.27 -9.87
C ARG A 95 0.23 12.09 -8.63
N ARG A 96 0.62 11.44 -7.53
CA ARG A 96 1.08 12.08 -6.29
C ARG A 96 2.53 12.58 -6.35
N GLY A 97 3.19 12.53 -7.50
CA GLY A 97 4.52 13.11 -7.71
C GLY A 97 5.67 12.10 -7.77
N LEU A 98 5.40 10.80 -7.66
CA LEU A 98 6.44 9.75 -7.78
C LEU A 98 6.71 9.43 -9.26
N GLU A 99 7.17 10.40 -10.03
CA GLU A 99 7.38 10.27 -11.48
C GLU A 99 8.52 9.31 -11.85
N ALA A 100 9.57 9.29 -11.03
CA ALA A 100 10.74 8.47 -11.25
C ALA A 100 10.48 7.00 -10.90
N ALA A 101 10.70 6.11 -11.86
CA ALA A 101 10.65 4.67 -11.61
C ALA A 101 11.65 4.24 -10.52
N PRO A 102 11.29 3.31 -9.63
CA PRO A 102 12.25 2.68 -8.73
C PRO A 102 13.30 1.91 -9.56
N LYS A 103 14.50 1.75 -9.01
CA LYS A 103 15.55 0.96 -9.67
C LYS A 103 15.27 -0.55 -9.58
N LEU A 104 14.65 -0.98 -8.49
CA LEU A 104 14.28 -2.37 -8.24
C LEU A 104 12.93 -2.44 -7.53
N ALA A 105 12.05 -3.30 -8.02
CA ALA A 105 10.83 -3.71 -7.32
C ALA A 105 10.94 -5.17 -6.90
N VAL A 106 10.51 -5.44 -5.67
CA VAL A 106 10.49 -6.76 -5.05
C VAL A 106 9.04 -7.15 -4.76
N GLY A 107 8.63 -8.35 -5.13
CA GLY A 107 7.28 -8.86 -4.92
C GLY A 107 7.29 -10.37 -4.75
N ASP A 108 6.21 -10.93 -4.24
CA ASP A 108 6.03 -12.36 -3.98
C ASP A 108 6.04 -13.26 -5.24
N GLY A 109 5.81 -12.68 -6.41
CA GLY A 109 5.72 -13.40 -7.67
C GLY A 109 4.35 -13.28 -8.36
N ALA A 110 3.38 -12.61 -7.75
CA ALA A 110 2.06 -12.38 -8.33
C ALA A 110 2.16 -11.71 -9.70
N MET A 111 1.62 -12.38 -10.73
CA MET A 111 1.69 -11.90 -12.12
C MET A 111 1.04 -10.52 -12.31
N GLY A 112 0.01 -10.21 -11.52
CA GLY A 112 -0.70 -8.94 -11.57
C GLY A 112 0.21 -7.73 -11.31
N PHE A 113 1.04 -7.81 -10.27
CA PHE A 113 1.97 -6.73 -9.94
C PHE A 113 3.01 -6.53 -11.04
N TRP A 114 3.60 -7.61 -11.57
CA TRP A 114 4.63 -7.51 -12.61
C TRP A 114 4.12 -6.92 -13.91
N ALA A 115 2.92 -7.32 -14.34
CA ALA A 115 2.27 -6.75 -15.52
C ALA A 115 2.02 -5.25 -15.34
N ALA A 116 1.45 -4.84 -14.21
CA ALA A 116 1.17 -3.44 -13.92
C ALA A 116 2.44 -2.59 -13.80
N LEU A 117 3.48 -3.12 -13.15
CA LEU A 117 4.77 -2.46 -13.00
C LEU A 117 5.44 -2.23 -14.37
N HIS A 118 5.37 -3.20 -15.27
CA HIS A 118 5.90 -3.05 -16.62
C HIS A 118 5.16 -1.96 -17.41
N GLU A 119 3.84 -1.86 -17.26
CA GLU A 119 3.04 -0.81 -17.92
C GLU A 119 3.36 0.60 -17.38
N VAL A 120 3.50 0.76 -16.06
CA VAL A 120 3.65 2.09 -15.43
C VAL A 120 5.12 2.53 -15.35
N TYR A 121 6.02 1.60 -15.03
CA TYR A 121 7.45 1.84 -14.79
C TYR A 121 8.34 0.82 -15.51
N GLY A 122 8.17 0.64 -16.82
CA GLY A 122 8.79 -0.43 -17.62
C GLY A 122 10.33 -0.55 -17.63
N LYS A 123 11.06 0.41 -17.03
CA LYS A 123 12.52 0.33 -16.85
C LYS A 123 12.93 -0.27 -15.49
N THR A 124 11.96 -0.54 -14.61
CA THR A 124 12.19 -1.08 -13.26
C THR A 124 12.68 -2.52 -13.35
N ARG A 125 13.78 -2.83 -12.66
CA ARG A 125 14.22 -4.22 -12.51
C ARG A 125 13.30 -4.93 -11.53
N VAL A 126 13.06 -6.22 -11.76
CA VAL A 126 12.20 -7.04 -10.89
C VAL A 126 13.01 -8.10 -10.16
N GLN A 127 12.63 -8.39 -8.93
CA GLN A 127 13.19 -9.48 -8.14
C GLN A 127 12.07 -10.15 -7.33
N ARG A 128 12.08 -11.49 -7.27
CA ARG A 128 11.19 -12.23 -6.38
C ARG A 128 11.64 -12.10 -4.92
N CYS A 129 10.69 -11.92 -4.01
CA CYS A 129 10.95 -11.86 -2.58
C CYS A 129 11.47 -13.22 -2.09
N TRP A 130 12.55 -13.21 -1.30
CA TRP A 130 13.14 -14.44 -0.75
C TRP A 130 12.31 -15.06 0.37
N VAL A 131 11.44 -14.26 1.02
CA VAL A 131 10.58 -14.70 2.12
C VAL A 131 9.33 -15.44 1.61
N HIS A 132 8.89 -15.14 0.38
CA HIS A 132 7.71 -15.73 -0.25
C HIS A 132 8.04 -16.91 -1.17
N ASN A 133 9.15 -17.60 -0.90
CA ASN A 133 9.54 -18.83 -1.60
C ASN A 133 8.78 -20.05 -1.06
#